data_AF-A0A7J4UYL2-F1
#
_entry.id   AF-A0A7J4UYL2-F1
#
_cell.length_a   1.000
_cell.length_b   1.000
_cell.length_c   1.000
_cell.angle_alpha   90.00
_cell.angle_beta   90.00
_cell.angle_gamma   90.00
#
_symmetry.space_group_name_H-M   'P 1'
#
loop_
_entity.id
_entity.type
_entity.pdbx_description
1 polymer ?
#
loop_
_entity_poly.entity_id
_entity_poly.type
_entity_poly.pdbx_seq_one_letter_code
_entity_poly.pdbx_strand_id
1 'polypeptide(L)'
;VRVHGKAGFADLVDRDGKAQIYLKLDEVGPETWTTFTSLDRGDIIGVRGTVFRTKMGEITVAVKEMDVLSKALIPFPEKFHGLQDVQTRYRQRYLDLAMNDDVRKRFIDRSRMVAFMRDWLNKRDFLEVETPILQPLYGGALARPFVTHHNYLDMDLYLRIAPELYHKRCIVG
;
A
#
# COMPACT_ATOMS: atom_id res chain seq x y z
N VAL A 1 3.38 -12.40 -17.94
CA VAL A 1 3.56 -12.10 -19.37
C VAL A 1 2.96 -13.21 -20.21
N ARG A 2 2.34 -12.91 -21.35
CA ARG A 2 1.78 -13.88 -22.31
C ARG A 2 2.36 -13.55 -23.68
N VAL A 3 2.95 -14.52 -24.38
CA VAL A 3 3.60 -14.32 -25.67
C VAL A 3 2.92 -15.17 -26.74
N HIS A 4 2.63 -14.57 -27.89
CA HIS A 4 2.01 -15.18 -29.05
C HIS A 4 2.82 -14.81 -30.30
N GLY A 5 3.84 -15.61 -30.61
CA GLY A 5 4.77 -15.32 -31.71
C GLY A 5 5.53 -14.01 -31.47
N LYS A 6 5.34 -13.02 -32.36
CA LYS A 6 5.95 -11.69 -32.27
C LYS A 6 5.14 -10.66 -31.47
N ALA A 7 4.02 -11.08 -30.86
CA ALA A 7 3.13 -10.23 -30.08
C ALA A 7 3.11 -10.67 -28.61
N GLY A 8 3.18 -9.70 -27.70
CA GLY A 8 3.27 -9.92 -26.25
C GLY A 8 2.22 -9.10 -25.51
N PHE A 9 1.66 -9.69 -24.45
CA PHE A 9 0.66 -9.05 -23.61
C PHE A 9 1.02 -9.21 -22.14
N ALA A 10 0.85 -8.16 -21.35
CA ALA A 10 0.95 -8.23 -19.90
C ALA A 10 -0.06 -7.30 -19.24
N ASP A 11 -0.31 -7.55 -17.97
CA ASP A 11 -1.19 -6.76 -17.15
C ASP A 11 -0.32 -5.84 -16.28
N LEU A 12 -0.48 -4.53 -16.42
CA LEU A 12 0.13 -3.54 -15.56
C LEU A 12 -0.89 -3.10 -14.50
N VAL A 13 -0.50 -3.16 -13.23
CA VAL A 13 -1.34 -2.74 -12.11
C VAL A 13 -0.67 -1.54 -11.45
N ASP A 14 -1.42 -0.46 -11.31
CA ASP A 14 -1.03 0.75 -10.60
C ASP A 14 -2.09 1.09 -9.52
N ARG A 15 -1.87 2.18 -8.79
CA ARG A 15 -2.71 2.66 -7.69
C ARG A 15 -4.20 2.77 -8.06
N ASP A 16 -4.49 3.17 -9.29
CA ASP A 16 -5.83 3.52 -9.77
C ASP A 16 -6.53 2.37 -10.51
N GLY A 17 -5.79 1.29 -10.78
CA GLY A 17 -6.36 0.10 -11.39
C GLY A 17 -5.39 -0.64 -12.30
N LYS A 18 -5.99 -1.35 -13.25
CA LYS A 18 -5.30 -2.28 -14.13
C LYS A 18 -5.44 -1.84 -15.58
N ALA A 19 -4.33 -1.87 -16.31
CA ALA A 19 -4.29 -1.67 -17.75
C ALA A 19 -3.55 -2.83 -18.43
N GLN A 20 -3.95 -3.19 -19.63
CA GLN A 20 -3.19 -4.13 -20.43
C GLN A 20 -2.08 -3.38 -21.18
N ILE A 21 -0.93 -4.03 -21.34
CA ILE A 21 0.14 -3.56 -22.22
C ILE A 21 0.29 -4.56 -23.37
N TYR A 22 0.51 -4.01 -24.56
CA TYR A 22 0.73 -4.75 -25.80
C TYR A 22 2.09 -4.36 -26.37
N LEU A 23 2.91 -5.35 -26.67
CA LEU A 23 4.21 -5.19 -27.29
C LEU A 23 4.28 -6.00 -28.58
N LYS A 24 4.95 -5.45 -29.59
CA LYS A 24 5.25 -6.15 -30.84
C LYS A 24 6.74 -6.05 -31.12
N LEU A 25 7.39 -7.18 -31.40
CA LEU A 25 8.84 -7.26 -31.64
C LEU A 25 9.30 -6.24 -32.71
N ASP A 26 8.54 -6.12 -33.80
CA ASP A 26 8.90 -5.23 -34.92
C ASP A 26 8.80 -3.74 -34.55
N GLU A 27 8.12 -3.37 -33.46
CA GLU A 27 7.95 -1.98 -33.01
C GLU A 27 8.93 -1.59 -31.91
N VAL A 28 9.19 -2.48 -30.93
CA VAL A 28 10.08 -2.19 -29.78
C VAL A 28 11.53 -2.63 -30.01
N GLY A 29 11.79 -3.43 -31.04
CA GLY A 29 13.12 -3.97 -31.32
C GLY A 29 13.51 -5.17 -30.44
N PRO A 30 14.62 -5.85 -30.79
CA PRO A 30 15.00 -7.13 -30.19
C PRO A 30 15.46 -7.02 -28.72
N GLU A 31 16.11 -5.92 -28.33
CA GLU A 31 16.60 -5.72 -26.96
C GLU A 31 15.44 -5.59 -25.96
N THR A 32 14.56 -4.62 -26.19
CA THR A 32 13.36 -4.42 -25.37
C THR A 32 12.44 -5.63 -25.37
N TRP A 33 12.33 -6.32 -26.51
CA TRP A 33 11.57 -7.57 -26.59
C TRP A 33 12.16 -8.66 -25.69
N THR A 34 13.49 -8.83 -25.71
CA THR A 34 14.19 -9.80 -24.84
C THR A 34 13.92 -9.45 -23.38
N THR A 35 14.10 -8.19 -22.98
CA THR A 35 13.79 -7.72 -21.63
C THR A 35 12.35 -8.03 -21.24
N PHE A 36 11.38 -7.75 -22.13
CA PHE A 36 9.97 -8.03 -21.87
C PHE A 36 9.69 -9.52 -21.64
N THR A 37 10.30 -10.39 -22.45
CA THR A 37 10.14 -11.84 -22.28
C THR A 37 10.81 -12.38 -21.02
N SER A 38 11.78 -11.65 -20.45
CA SER A 38 12.45 -11.97 -19.19
C SER A 38 11.81 -11.31 -17.96
N LEU A 39 10.67 -10.62 -18.12
CA LEU A 39 9.96 -10.04 -16.98
C LEU A 39 9.27 -11.12 -16.15
N ASP A 40 9.40 -10.96 -14.83
CA ASP A 40 8.75 -11.77 -13.83
C ASP A 40 7.53 -11.02 -13.26
N ARG A 41 6.62 -11.78 -12.66
CA ARG A 41 5.50 -11.17 -11.96
C ARG A 41 6.01 -10.44 -10.72
N GLY A 42 5.64 -9.17 -10.61
CA GLY A 42 6.06 -8.30 -9.51
C GLY A 42 7.13 -7.29 -9.93
N ASP A 43 7.72 -7.45 -11.13
CA ASP A 43 8.59 -6.44 -11.70
C ASP A 43 7.84 -5.11 -11.85
N ILE A 44 8.51 -4.03 -11.45
CA ILE A 44 8.02 -2.68 -11.63
C ILE A 44 8.62 -2.15 -12.93
N ILE A 45 7.74 -1.80 -13.86
CA ILE A 45 8.13 -1.34 -15.19
C ILE A 45 7.50 0.02 -15.49
N GLY A 46 8.23 0.84 -16.24
CA GLY A 46 7.72 2.03 -16.89
C GLY A 46 7.44 1.70 -18.35
N VAL A 47 6.30 2.14 -18.87
CA VAL A 47 5.95 1.97 -20.29
C VAL A 47 5.50 3.30 -20.87
N ARG A 48 5.89 3.55 -22.12
CA ARG A 48 5.39 4.70 -22.90
C ARG A 48 4.89 4.20 -24.24
N GLY A 49 3.75 4.72 -24.68
CA GLY A 49 3.09 4.20 -25.86
C GLY A 49 1.79 4.90 -26.20
N THR A 50 1.07 4.34 -27.16
CA THR A 50 -0.23 4.86 -27.61
C THR A 50 -1.35 4.07 -26.94
N VAL A 51 -2.32 4.77 -26.35
CA VAL A 51 -3.49 4.13 -25.74
C VAL A 51 -4.52 3.81 -26.82
N PHE A 52 -5.04 2.59 -26.80
CA PHE A 52 -6.13 2.17 -27.68
C PHE A 52 -7.08 1.21 -26.95
N ARG A 53 -8.23 0.94 -27.56
CA ARG A 53 -9.21 -0.04 -27.05
C ARG A 53 -9.21 -1.26 -27.97
N THR A 54 -9.09 -2.45 -27.39
CA THR A 54 -9.15 -3.69 -28.15
C THR A 54 -10.56 -3.97 -28.64
N LYS A 55 -10.72 -4.91 -29.59
CA LYS A 55 -12.05 -5.38 -30.04
C LYS A 55 -12.91 -5.93 -28.89
N MET A 56 -12.28 -6.44 -27.83
CA MET A 56 -12.95 -6.95 -26.62
C MET A 56 -13.24 -5.84 -25.59
N GLY A 57 -12.96 -4.57 -25.92
CA GLY A 57 -13.28 -3.42 -25.08
C GLY A 57 -12.22 -3.06 -24.03
N GLU A 58 -11.11 -3.79 -23.95
CA GLU A 58 -10.06 -3.58 -22.95
C GLU A 58 -9.15 -2.39 -23.31
N ILE A 59 -8.92 -1.49 -22.34
CA ILE A 59 -7.97 -0.38 -22.51
C ILE A 59 -6.56 -0.94 -22.50
N THR A 60 -5.82 -0.70 -23.59
CA THR A 60 -4.48 -1.25 -23.79
C THR A 60 -3.50 -0.17 -24.21
N VAL A 61 -2.27 -0.25 -23.73
CA VAL A 61 -1.15 0.61 -24.18
C VAL A 61 -0.32 -0.18 -25.20
N ALA A 62 -0.26 0.30 -26.44
CA ALA A 62 0.70 -0.17 -27.44
C ALA A 62 2.06 0.46 -27.14
N VAL A 63 2.94 -0.32 -26.52
CA VAL A 63 4.22 0.15 -25.96
C VAL A 63 5.22 0.42 -27.08
N LYS A 64 5.86 1.59 -27.02
CA LYS A 64 7.00 1.99 -27.86
C LYS A 64 8.32 1.95 -27.10
N GLU A 65 8.29 2.34 -25.82
CA GLU A 65 9.45 2.35 -24.93
C GLU A 65 9.07 1.64 -23.62
N MET A 66 9.99 0.84 -23.09
CA MET A 66 9.81 0.15 -21.81
C MET A 66 11.11 0.16 -21.01
N ASP A 67 11.00 0.53 -19.73
CA ASP A 67 12.09 0.54 -18.78
C ASP A 67 11.76 -0.37 -17.59
N VAL A 68 12.74 -1.14 -17.13
CA VAL A 68 12.63 -1.87 -15.86
C VAL A 68 13.03 -0.93 -14.74
N LEU A 69 12.05 -0.51 -13.93
CA LEU A 69 12.27 0.40 -12.81
C LEU A 69 12.77 -0.35 -11.57
N SER A 70 12.27 -1.57 -11.35
CA SER A 70 12.73 -2.44 -10.27
C SER A 70 12.44 -3.90 -10.59
N LYS A 71 13.45 -4.77 -10.49
CA LYS A 71 13.31 -6.21 -10.68
C LYS A 71 12.86 -6.86 -9.37
N ALA A 72 11.81 -7.68 -9.43
CA ALA A 72 11.40 -8.51 -8.32
C ALA A 72 12.39 -9.69 -8.16
N LEU A 73 13.12 -9.71 -7.04
CA LEU A 73 14.07 -10.78 -6.72
C LEU A 73 13.38 -12.00 -6.11
N ILE A 74 12.20 -11.82 -5.54
CA ILE A 74 11.38 -12.87 -4.94
C ILE A 74 10.08 -12.93 -5.73
N PRO A 75 9.74 -14.08 -6.33
CA PRO A 75 8.54 -14.20 -7.13
C PRO A 75 7.29 -14.03 -6.26
N PHE A 76 6.27 -13.38 -6.82
CA PHE A 76 4.96 -13.31 -6.17
C PHE A 76 4.35 -14.72 -6.05
N PRO A 77 3.69 -15.06 -4.92
CA PRO A 77 2.96 -16.30 -4.77
C PRO A 77 1.92 -16.51 -5.88
N GLU A 78 1.57 -17.78 -6.14
CA GLU A 78 0.64 -18.14 -7.22
C GLU A 78 -0.70 -17.39 -7.17
N LYS A 79 -1.21 -17.08 -8.37
CA LYS A 79 -2.33 -16.17 -8.60
C LYS A 79 -3.68 -16.70 -8.10
N PHE A 80 -3.88 -18.03 -8.13
CA PHE A 80 -5.21 -18.61 -7.98
C PHE A 80 -5.72 -18.68 -6.56
N HIS A 81 -4.85 -18.70 -5.57
CA HIS A 81 -5.30 -18.79 -4.18
C HIS A 81 -5.10 -17.46 -3.46
N GLY A 82 -4.23 -16.57 -3.97
CA GLY A 82 -3.83 -15.39 -3.23
C GLY A 82 -3.11 -15.79 -1.94
N LEU A 83 -2.67 -14.81 -1.17
CA LEU A 83 -2.26 -15.08 0.21
C LEU A 83 -3.52 -15.33 1.05
N GLN A 84 -3.91 -16.59 1.21
CA GLN A 84 -5.07 -16.96 2.04
C GLN A 84 -4.73 -16.99 3.52
N ASP A 85 -3.53 -17.45 3.85
CA ASP A 85 -3.09 -17.59 5.23
C ASP A 85 -3.03 -16.24 5.95
N VAL A 86 -3.92 -16.06 6.92
CA VAL A 86 -4.10 -14.80 7.67
C VAL A 86 -2.82 -14.41 8.40
N GLN A 87 -2.06 -15.38 8.93
CA GLN A 87 -0.81 -15.11 9.64
C GLN A 87 0.24 -14.52 8.68
N THR A 88 0.43 -15.14 7.52
CA THR A 88 1.38 -14.68 6.52
C THR A 88 0.99 -13.31 5.98
N ARG A 89 -0.30 -13.04 5.75
CA ARG A 89 -0.78 -11.71 5.35
C ARG A 89 -0.43 -10.61 6.35
N TYR A 90 -0.55 -10.91 7.64
CA TYR A 90 -0.23 -9.96 8.71
C TYR A 90 1.28 -9.76 8.88
N ARG A 91 2.08 -10.81 8.65
CA ARG A 91 3.55 -10.73 8.69
C ARG A 91 4.13 -10.05 7.44
N GLN A 92 3.55 -10.29 6.28
CA GLN A 92 4.01 -9.79 4.97
C GLN A 92 2.98 -8.85 4.35
N ARG A 93 2.67 -7.76 5.07
CA ARG A 93 1.63 -6.81 4.64
C ARG A 93 1.88 -6.21 3.25
N TYR A 94 3.14 -5.98 2.87
CA TYR A 94 3.51 -5.46 1.56
C TYR A 94 3.00 -6.37 0.43
N LEU A 95 3.08 -7.68 0.62
CA LEU A 95 2.65 -8.68 -0.35
C LEU A 95 1.13 -8.80 -0.39
N ASP A 96 0.48 -8.74 0.78
CA ASP A 96 -0.98 -8.71 0.89
C ASP A 96 -1.59 -7.48 0.19
N LEU A 97 -0.97 -6.29 0.33
CA LEU A 97 -1.40 -5.07 -0.36
C LEU A 97 -1.16 -5.14 -1.87
N ALA A 98 -0.10 -5.81 -2.32
CA ALA A 98 0.24 -5.95 -3.72
C ALA A 98 -0.65 -6.97 -4.46
N MET A 99 -1.16 -7.99 -3.75
CA MET A 99 -1.97 -9.06 -4.34
C MET A 99 -3.48 -8.91 -4.16
N ASN A 100 -3.94 -8.18 -3.13
CA ASN A 100 -5.36 -8.10 -2.78
C ASN A 100 -5.89 -6.67 -2.85
N ASP A 101 -6.61 -6.35 -3.92
CA ASP A 101 -7.20 -5.01 -4.15
C ASP A 101 -8.19 -4.61 -3.05
N ASP A 102 -8.96 -5.56 -2.51
CA ASP A 102 -9.89 -5.30 -1.39
C ASP A 102 -9.17 -4.88 -0.10
N VAL A 103 -7.96 -5.40 0.14
CA VAL A 103 -7.15 -4.96 1.30
C VAL A 103 -6.71 -3.53 1.07
N ARG A 104 -6.18 -3.22 -0.11
CA ARG A 104 -5.77 -1.86 -0.48
C ARG A 104 -6.92 -0.87 -0.31
N LYS A 105 -8.11 -1.23 -0.81
CA LYS A 105 -9.33 -0.42 -0.66
C LYS A 105 -9.66 -0.14 0.81
N ARG A 106 -9.59 -1.14 1.69
CA ARG A 106 -9.81 -0.95 3.14
C ARG A 106 -8.81 0.03 3.78
N PHE A 107 -7.56 0.05 3.35
CA PHE A 107 -6.57 1.03 3.83
C PHE A 107 -6.88 2.45 3.34
N ILE A 108 -7.29 2.60 2.08
CA ILE A 108 -7.74 3.88 1.52
C ILE A 108 -8.97 4.39 2.28
N ASP A 109 -9.96 3.52 2.51
CA ASP A 109 -11.19 3.85 3.23
C ASP A 109 -10.89 4.23 4.69
N ARG A 110 -10.00 3.51 5.38
CA ARG A 110 -9.53 3.91 6.73
C ARG A 110 -8.94 5.32 6.73
N SER A 111 -8.09 5.65 5.76
CA SER A 111 -7.49 6.99 5.65
C SER A 111 -8.57 8.06 5.44
N ARG A 112 -9.52 7.80 4.54
CA ARG A 112 -10.67 8.68 4.28
C ARG A 112 -11.56 8.86 5.50
N MET A 113 -11.82 7.80 6.27
CA MET A 113 -12.59 7.87 7.51
C MET A 113 -11.92 8.77 8.54
N VAL A 114 -10.60 8.65 8.73
CA VAL A 114 -9.86 9.53 9.65
C VAL A 114 -9.89 10.99 9.18
N ALA A 115 -9.67 11.24 7.89
CA ALA A 115 -9.75 12.58 7.33
C ALA A 115 -11.16 13.19 7.50
N PHE A 116 -12.20 12.39 7.28
CA PHE A 116 -13.58 12.81 7.51
C PHE A 116 -13.85 13.14 8.98
N MET A 117 -13.41 12.31 9.92
CA MET A 117 -13.59 12.59 11.36
C MET A 117 -12.91 13.90 11.77
N ARG A 118 -11.70 14.17 11.26
CA ARG A 118 -11.00 15.44 11.50
C ARG A 118 -11.79 16.64 10.96
N ASP A 119 -12.19 16.59 9.69
CA ASP A 119 -12.98 17.66 9.06
C ASP A 119 -14.32 17.90 9.80
N TRP A 120 -14.99 16.84 10.22
CA TRP A 120 -16.25 16.92 10.94
C TRP A 120 -16.11 17.60 12.31
N LEU A 121 -15.03 17.33 13.04
CA LEU A 121 -14.70 17.94 14.34
C LEU A 121 -14.23 19.39 14.15
N ASN A 122 -13.38 19.67 13.18
CA ASN A 122 -12.87 21.01 12.87
C ASN A 122 -14.01 21.98 12.52
N LYS A 123 -15.02 21.51 11.76
CA LYS A 123 -16.23 22.29 11.44
C LYS A 123 -17.09 22.66 12.66
N ARG A 124 -16.77 22.11 13.82
CA ARG A 124 -17.44 22.34 15.11
C ARG A 124 -16.48 22.98 16.13
N ASP A 125 -15.42 23.60 15.63
CA ASP A 125 -14.43 24.34 16.43
C ASP A 125 -13.70 23.47 17.48
N PHE A 126 -13.64 22.15 17.29
CA PHE A 126 -12.76 21.30 18.08
C PHE A 126 -11.31 21.53 17.68
N LEU A 127 -10.42 21.57 18.69
CA LEU A 127 -8.98 21.64 18.49
C LEU A 127 -8.36 20.23 18.62
N GLU A 128 -7.68 19.76 17.56
CA GLU A 128 -6.88 18.52 17.62
C GLU A 128 -5.62 18.78 18.48
N VAL A 129 -5.45 18.01 19.55
CA VAL A 129 -4.31 18.12 20.48
C VAL A 129 -3.57 16.80 20.60
N GLU A 130 -2.25 16.88 20.71
CA GLU A 130 -1.40 15.72 20.99
C GLU A 130 -1.07 15.65 22.48
N THR A 131 -1.18 14.45 23.06
CA THR A 131 -0.92 14.20 24.49
C THR A 131 0.14 13.13 24.67
N PRO A 132 0.89 13.12 25.80
CA PRO A 132 1.99 12.18 26.00
C PRO A 132 1.57 10.72 25.89
N ILE A 133 2.31 9.97 25.07
CA ILE A 133 2.16 8.51 24.93
C ILE A 133 2.83 7.79 26.11
N LEU A 134 4.02 8.23 26.51
CA LEU A 134 4.70 7.75 27.71
C LEU A 134 4.26 8.59 28.91
N GLN A 135 3.78 7.92 29.96
CA GLN A 135 3.21 8.54 31.14
C GLN A 135 3.84 7.94 32.40
N PRO A 136 4.16 8.75 33.43
CA PRO A 136 4.65 8.24 34.71
C PRO A 136 3.56 7.50 35.49
N LEU A 137 2.29 7.80 35.21
CA LEU A 137 1.11 7.12 35.72
C LEU A 137 0.12 6.94 34.57
N TYR A 138 -0.43 5.74 34.43
CA TYR A 138 -1.44 5.42 33.42
C TYR A 138 -2.84 5.44 34.04
N GLY A 139 -3.84 5.83 33.24
CA GLY A 139 -5.23 5.91 33.68
C GLY A 139 -6.19 6.21 32.52
N GLY A 140 -7.47 6.42 32.84
CA GLY A 140 -8.54 6.67 31.86
C GLY A 140 -9.14 5.41 31.21
N ALA A 141 -8.72 4.22 31.62
CA ALA A 141 -9.33 2.95 31.27
C ALA A 141 -8.94 1.85 32.27
N LEU A 142 -9.57 0.68 32.19
CA LEU A 142 -9.20 -0.52 32.93
C LEU A 142 -8.43 -1.49 32.02
N ALA A 143 -7.11 -1.32 31.95
CA ALA A 143 -6.23 -2.18 31.17
C ALA A 143 -4.82 -2.26 31.78
N ARG A 144 -4.11 -3.37 31.54
CA ARG A 144 -2.70 -3.52 31.92
C ARG A 144 -1.82 -2.75 30.92
N PRO A 145 -0.94 -1.85 31.37
CA PRO A 145 -0.09 -1.07 30.45
C PRO A 145 1.13 -1.89 30.00
N PHE A 146 1.76 -1.42 28.93
CA PHE A 146 3.15 -1.77 28.64
C PHE A 146 4.07 -0.88 29.48
N VAL A 147 5.12 -1.47 30.03
CA VAL A 147 6.13 -0.81 30.87
C VAL A 147 7.42 -0.66 30.07
N THR A 148 8.05 0.50 30.17
CA THR A 148 9.38 0.79 29.63
C THR A 148 10.17 1.63 30.64
N HIS A 149 11.47 1.82 30.40
CA HIS A 149 12.36 2.49 31.34
C HIS A 149 13.05 3.69 30.67
N HIS A 150 13.08 4.82 31.37
CA HIS A 150 13.70 6.05 30.89
C HIS A 150 15.11 6.22 31.50
N ASN A 151 16.13 5.86 30.73
CA ASN A 151 17.53 5.77 31.21
C ASN A 151 18.06 7.04 31.91
N TYR A 152 17.76 8.24 31.40
CA TYR A 152 18.31 9.48 31.99
C TYR A 152 17.62 9.90 33.29
N LEU A 153 16.33 9.58 33.43
CA LEU A 153 15.54 9.92 34.62
C LEU A 153 15.51 8.78 35.64
N ASP A 154 16.13 7.64 35.27
CA ASP A 154 16.17 6.39 36.03
C ASP A 154 14.79 6.02 36.62
N MET A 155 13.78 6.02 35.75
CA MET A 155 12.40 5.78 36.16
C MET A 155 11.61 4.97 35.13
N ASP A 156 10.62 4.24 35.62
CA ASP A 156 9.68 3.53 34.77
C ASP A 156 8.61 4.47 34.21
N LEU A 157 8.27 4.22 32.94
CA LEU A 157 7.20 4.89 32.22
C LEU A 157 6.25 3.85 31.63
N TYR A 158 5.00 4.27 31.45
CA TYR A 158 3.92 3.43 30.96
C TYR A 158 3.39 3.98 29.64
N LEU A 159 3.16 3.09 28.66
CA LEU A 159 2.40 3.47 27.47
C LEU A 159 0.95 3.73 27.87
N ARG A 160 0.40 4.88 27.43
CA ARG A 160 -0.96 5.30 27.73
C ARG A 160 -1.98 4.25 27.32
N ILE A 161 -2.95 3.98 28.20
CA ILE A 161 -4.11 3.13 27.90
C ILE A 161 -5.30 3.96 27.38
N ALA A 162 -5.36 5.24 27.74
CA ALA A 162 -6.30 6.23 27.21
C ALA A 162 -5.70 7.65 27.29
N PRO A 163 -6.09 8.58 26.40
CA PRO A 163 -5.67 9.97 26.48
C PRO A 163 -6.57 10.84 27.41
N GLU A 164 -7.62 10.26 27.99
CA GLU A 164 -8.71 10.96 28.69
C GLU A 164 -8.23 11.99 29.74
N LEU A 165 -7.32 11.58 30.64
CA LEU A 165 -6.86 12.45 31.73
C LEU A 165 -6.15 13.71 31.21
N TYR A 166 -5.42 13.61 30.11
CA TYR A 166 -4.76 14.75 29.49
C TYR A 166 -5.75 15.62 28.72
N HIS A 167 -6.72 15.04 28.02
CA HIS A 167 -7.80 15.83 27.39
C HIS A 167 -8.60 16.61 28.44
N LYS A 168 -8.90 16.01 29.61
CA LYS A 168 -9.55 16.72 30.71
C LYS A 168 -8.71 17.88 31.24
N ARG A 169 -7.38 17.72 31.35
CA ARG A 169 -6.46 18.82 31.72
C ARG A 169 -6.48 19.95 30.68
N CYS A 170 -6.54 19.63 29.39
CA CYS A 170 -6.65 20.62 28.32
C CYS A 170 -7.97 21.41 28.34
N ILE A 171 -9.06 20.82 28.88
CA ILE A 171 -10.35 21.52 29.03
C ILE A 171 -10.32 22.49 30.23
N VAL A 172 -9.53 22.18 31.26
CA VAL A 172 -9.43 23.02 32.46
C VAL A 172 -8.59 24.27 32.21
N GLY A 173 -7.56 24.18 31.36
CA GLY A 173 -6.69 25.30 30.97
C GLY A 173 -7.34 26.20 29.94
#